data_AF-A0A960N0N1-F1
#
_entry.id   AF-A0A960N0N1-F1
#
_cell.length_a   1.000
_cell.length_b   1.000
_cell.length_c   1.000
_cell.angle_alpha   90.00
_cell.angle_beta   90.00
_cell.angle_gamma   90.00
#
_symmetry.space_group_name_H-M   'P 1'
#
loop_
_entity.id
_entity.type
_entity.pdbx_description
1 polymer ?
#
loop_
_entity_poly.entity_id
_entity_poly.type
_entity_poly.pdbx_seq_one_letter_code
_entity_poly.pdbx_strand_id
1 'polypeptide(L)'
;MIPEHYVWLTWATSFLLPWGALFLAFPDRRKAMIWSSLFTMPFGLTEPLFVPEYWNPPSLFDLAQKTGFDLESLVFCFAIGGVGAVLYDLITRRKQIEL
;
A
#
# COMPACT_ATOMS: atom_id res chain seq x y z
N MET A 1 -11.24 -22.21 3.05
CA MET A 1 -11.08 -21.49 1.78
C MET A 1 -11.43 -20.04 2.05
N ILE A 2 -10.58 -19.10 1.67
CA ILE A 2 -10.86 -17.66 1.86
C ILE A 2 -11.94 -17.29 0.83
N PRO A 3 -13.07 -16.67 1.23
CA PRO A 3 -14.06 -16.17 0.29
C PRO A 3 -13.43 -15.20 -0.72
N GLU A 4 -13.84 -15.26 -1.99
CA GLU A 4 -13.21 -14.51 -3.09
C GLU A 4 -13.15 -12.99 -2.82
N HIS A 5 -14.15 -12.45 -2.14
CA HIS A 5 -14.22 -11.03 -1.75
C HIS A 5 -13.18 -10.59 -0.70
N TYR A 6 -12.55 -11.53 0.02
CA TYR A 6 -11.49 -11.21 0.98
C TYR A 6 -10.09 -11.48 0.43
N VAL A 7 -9.96 -12.11 -0.73
CA VAL A 7 -8.65 -12.51 -1.28
C VAL A 7 -7.79 -11.27 -1.50
N TRP A 8 -8.34 -10.26 -2.17
CA TRP A 8 -7.64 -9.00 -2.47
C TRP A 8 -7.25 -8.23 -1.20
N LEU A 9 -8.18 -8.11 -0.25
CA LEU A 9 -7.89 -7.46 1.03
C LEU A 9 -6.81 -8.21 1.81
N THR A 10 -6.84 -9.54 1.80
CA THR A 10 -5.86 -10.39 2.50
C THR A 10 -4.46 -10.18 1.93
N TRP A 11 -4.34 -10.14 0.61
CA TRP A 11 -3.06 -9.88 -0.05
C TRP A 11 -2.57 -8.45 0.19
N ALA A 12 -3.43 -7.45 0.03
CA ALA A 12 -3.08 -6.05 0.31
C ALA A 12 -2.59 -5.87 1.76
N THR A 13 -3.31 -6.45 2.73
CA THR A 13 -2.93 -6.41 4.14
C THR A 13 -1.64 -7.17 4.43
N SER A 14 -1.34 -8.24 3.67
CA SER A 14 -0.09 -8.98 3.83
C SER A 14 1.14 -8.10 3.54
N PHE A 15 1.02 -7.07 2.68
CA PHE A 15 2.10 -6.09 2.47
C PHE A 15 2.28 -5.12 3.63
N LEU A 16 1.31 -4.99 4.55
CA LEU A 16 1.53 -4.26 5.80
C LEU A 16 2.47 -5.00 6.75
N LEU A 17 2.66 -6.32 6.60
CA LEU A 17 3.61 -7.08 7.42
C LEU A 17 5.06 -6.61 7.25
N PRO A 18 5.65 -6.54 6.04
CA PRO A 18 6.99 -6.00 5.85
C PRO A 18 7.06 -4.51 6.21
N TRP A 19 6.02 -3.73 5.94
CA TRP A 19 5.95 -2.33 6.36
C TRP A 19 6.05 -2.21 7.90
N GLY A 20 5.25 -2.99 8.63
CA GLY A 20 5.24 -3.02 10.09
C GLY A 20 6.55 -3.53 10.67
N ALA A 21 7.15 -4.56 10.07
CA ALA A 21 8.45 -5.08 10.47
C ALA A 21 9.54 -4.01 10.34
N LEU A 22 9.59 -3.28 9.22
CA LEU A 22 10.54 -2.18 9.01
C LEU A 22 10.25 -1.01 9.96
N PHE A 23 8.97 -0.68 10.17
CA PHE A 23 8.55 0.38 11.08
C PHE A 23 8.99 0.11 12.53
N LEU A 24 8.89 -1.15 12.97
CA LEU A 24 9.33 -1.56 14.30
C LEU A 24 10.85 -1.63 14.41
N ALA A 25 11.54 -2.14 13.39
CA ALA A 25 12.99 -2.31 13.37
C ALA A 25 13.78 -0.99 13.26
N PHE A 26 13.24 0.02 12.56
CA PHE A 26 13.95 1.27 12.26
C PHE A 26 13.18 2.51 12.76
N PRO A 27 13.22 2.81 14.07
CA PRO A 27 12.49 3.94 14.66
C PRO A 27 12.88 5.29 14.05
N ASP A 28 14.15 5.45 13.66
CA ASP A 28 14.68 6.68 13.06
C ASP A 28 14.05 7.03 11.70
N ARG A 29 13.44 6.04 11.02
CA ARG A 29 12.89 6.18 9.67
C ARG A 29 11.36 6.27 9.64
N ARG A 30 10.70 6.15 10.79
CA ARG A 30 9.23 6.12 10.90
C ARG A 30 8.55 7.32 10.29
N LYS A 31 9.10 8.52 10.50
CA LYS A 31 8.54 9.76 9.94
C LYS A 31 8.49 9.70 8.41
N ALA A 32 9.60 9.34 7.78
CA ALA A 32 9.68 9.21 6.33
C ALA A 32 8.73 8.12 5.80
N MET A 33 8.66 6.97 6.47
CA MET A 33 7.72 5.91 6.12
C MET A 33 6.27 6.41 6.17
N ILE A 34 5.85 7.04 7.27
CA ILE A 34 4.47 7.54 7.42
C ILE A 34 4.16 8.60 6.36
N TRP A 35 5.04 9.58 6.17
CA TRP A 35 4.83 10.63 5.17
C TRP A 35 4.73 10.07 3.76
N SER A 36 5.66 9.19 3.37
CA SER A 36 5.60 8.57 2.04
C SER A 36 4.35 7.70 1.88
N SER A 37 3.99 6.91 2.89
CA SER A 37 2.77 6.09 2.86
C SER A 37 1.51 6.94 2.74
N LEU A 38 1.44 8.08 3.44
CA LEU A 38 0.29 8.99 3.40
C LEU A 38 0.17 9.73 2.06
N PHE A 39 1.30 10.12 1.44
CA PHE A 39 1.30 10.75 0.12
C PHE A 39 1.02 9.77 -1.02
N THR A 40 1.40 8.50 -0.86
CA THR A 40 1.17 7.45 -1.87
C THR A 40 -0.21 6.82 -1.74
N MET A 41 -0.80 6.79 -0.55
CA MET A 41 -2.14 6.24 -0.31
C MET A 41 -3.21 6.79 -1.27
N PRO A 42 -3.33 8.11 -1.53
CA PRO A 42 -4.33 8.64 -2.47
C PRO A 42 -4.22 8.09 -3.90
N PHE A 43 -3.05 7.57 -4.31
CA PHE A 43 -2.92 6.91 -5.62
C PHE A 43 -3.67 5.58 -5.67
N GLY A 44 -4.07 4.99 -4.54
CA GLY A 44 -5.01 3.88 -4.55
C GLY A 44 -6.38 4.27 -5.10
N LEU A 45 -6.79 5.55 -4.99
CA LEU A 45 -8.05 6.05 -5.55
C LEU A 45 -8.00 6.29 -7.06
N THR A 46 -6.81 6.28 -7.66
CA THR A 46 -6.65 6.49 -9.10
C THR A 46 -6.70 5.19 -9.89
N GLU A 47 -7.03 4.07 -9.25
CA GLU A 47 -7.30 2.78 -9.88
C GLU A 47 -8.14 2.84 -11.17
N PRO A 48 -9.25 3.59 -11.25
CA PRO A 48 -10.06 3.64 -12.49
C PRO A 48 -9.35 4.32 -13.67
N LEU A 49 -8.23 5.01 -13.45
CA LEU A 49 -7.38 5.54 -14.53
C LEU A 49 -6.38 4.51 -15.06
N PHE A 50 -6.06 3.48 -14.28
CA PHE A 50 -5.02 2.49 -14.58
C PHE A 50 -5.58 1.10 -14.87
N VAL A 51 -6.75 0.77 -14.35
CA VAL A 51 -7.41 -0.52 -14.51
C VAL A 51 -8.36 -0.45 -15.71
N PRO A 52 -8.13 -1.26 -16.75
CA PRO A 52 -9.04 -1.33 -17.88
C PRO A 52 -10.40 -1.94 -17.46
N GLU A 53 -11.49 -1.52 -18.11
CA GLU A 53 -12.88 -1.97 -17.82
C GLU A 53 -13.10 -3.50 -17.77
N TYR A 54 -12.21 -4.31 -18.34
CA TYR A 54 -12.35 -5.77 -18.32
C TYR A 54 -11.99 -6.41 -16.97
N TRP A 55 -11.30 -5.68 -16.08
CA TRP A 55 -10.83 -6.20 -14.80
C TRP A 55 -11.72 -5.70 -13.66
N ASN A 56 -12.65 -6.55 -13.23
CA ASN A 56 -13.64 -6.24 -12.20
C ASN A 56 -13.55 -7.25 -11.04
N PRO A 57 -12.60 -7.05 -10.10
CA PRO A 57 -12.45 -7.94 -8.96
C PRO A 57 -13.66 -7.80 -8.02
N PRO A 58 -14.14 -8.91 -7.42
CA PRO A 58 -15.07 -8.82 -6.31
C PRO A 58 -14.32 -8.23 -5.10
N SER A 59 -14.38 -6.92 -4.93
CA SER A 59 -13.76 -6.23 -3.81
C SER A 59 -14.68 -6.18 -2.59
N LEU A 60 -14.13 -5.82 -1.44
CA LEU A 60 -14.91 -5.66 -0.21
C LEU A 60 -16.08 -4.70 -0.48
N PHE A 61 -17.32 -5.13 -0.18
CA PHE A 61 -18.56 -4.35 -0.40
C PHE A 61 -18.97 -4.05 -1.85
N ASP A 62 -18.33 -4.68 -2.84
CA ASP A 62 -18.50 -4.38 -4.28
C ASP A 62 -18.17 -2.92 -4.62
N LEU A 63 -17.20 -2.32 -3.93
CA LEU A 63 -16.78 -0.93 -4.13
C LEU A 63 -16.19 -0.70 -5.54
N ALA A 64 -15.41 -1.65 -6.08
CA ALA A 64 -14.96 -1.65 -7.47
C ALA A 64 -16.14 -1.53 -8.43
N GLN A 65 -17.21 -2.29 -8.17
CA GLN A 65 -18.39 -2.33 -9.04
C GLN A 65 -19.28 -1.08 -8.91
N LYS A 66 -19.33 -0.47 -7.73
CA LYS A 66 -20.21 0.67 -7.43
C LYS A 66 -19.56 2.02 -7.71
N THR A 67 -18.26 2.13 -7.48
CA THR A 67 -17.54 3.41 -7.49
C THR A 67 -16.25 3.38 -8.30
N GLY A 68 -15.82 2.22 -8.79
CA GLY A 68 -14.62 2.08 -9.62
C GLY A 68 -13.31 2.18 -8.84
N PHE A 69 -13.34 2.17 -7.50
CA PHE A 69 -12.15 2.25 -6.65
C PHE A 69 -12.23 1.22 -5.52
N ASP A 70 -11.09 0.67 -5.10
CA ASP A 70 -10.99 -0.31 -4.02
C ASP A 70 -10.24 0.20 -2.78
N LEU A 71 -10.71 -0.21 -1.60
CA LEU A 71 -10.06 0.11 -0.32
C LEU A 71 -8.74 -0.68 -0.18
N GLU A 72 -8.68 -1.85 -0.79
CA GLU A 72 -7.53 -2.73 -0.89
C GLU A 72 -6.33 -2.00 -1.52
N SER A 73 -6.59 -1.21 -2.57
CA SER A 73 -5.58 -0.44 -3.29
C SER A 73 -5.00 0.68 -2.44
N LEU A 74 -5.82 1.33 -1.60
CA LEU A 74 -5.34 2.30 -0.61
C LEU A 74 -4.36 1.67 0.37
N VAL A 75 -4.69 0.50 0.92
CA VAL A 75 -3.86 -0.24 1.87
C VAL A 75 -2.54 -0.69 1.22
N PHE A 76 -2.62 -1.18 -0.01
CA PHE A 76 -1.46 -1.61 -0.78
C PHE A 76 -0.53 -0.45 -1.12
N CYS A 77 -1.06 0.66 -1.65
CA CYS A 77 -0.27 1.86 -1.96
C CYS A 77 0.39 2.45 -0.71
N PHE A 78 -0.33 2.48 0.42
CA PHE A 78 0.24 2.88 1.71
C PHE A 78 1.43 1.99 2.08
N ALA A 79 1.26 0.66 2.03
CA ALA A 79 2.29 -0.29 2.41
C ALA A 79 3.54 -0.17 1.52
N ILE A 80 3.37 -0.14 0.20
CA ILE A 80 4.49 -0.06 -0.74
C ILE A 80 5.18 1.29 -0.70
N GLY A 81 4.45 2.40 -0.56
CA GLY A 81 5.05 3.73 -0.47
C GLY A 81 6.01 3.84 0.71
N GLY A 82 5.57 3.44 1.90
CA GLY A 82 6.42 3.46 3.08
C GLY A 82 7.63 2.53 2.99
N VAL A 83 7.45 1.32 2.47
CA VAL A 83 8.56 0.37 2.27
C VAL A 83 9.55 0.93 1.24
N GLY A 84 9.07 1.38 0.08
CA GLY A 84 9.89 1.90 -1.02
C GLY A 84 10.72 3.12 -0.62
N ALA A 85 10.18 4.00 0.24
CA ALA A 85 10.87 5.19 0.73
C ALA A 85 12.12 4.89 1.58
N VAL A 86 12.17 3.73 2.22
CA VAL A 86 13.27 3.38 3.14
C VAL A 86 14.09 2.19 2.68
N LEU A 87 13.54 1.33 1.83
CA LEU A 87 14.19 0.08 1.42
C LEU A 87 15.55 0.34 0.77
N TYR A 88 15.63 1.32 -0.14
CA TYR A 88 16.88 1.68 -0.80
C TYR A 88 17.94 2.18 0.20
N ASP A 89 17.55 3.06 1.11
CA ASP A 89 18.45 3.64 2.13
C ASP A 89 18.95 2.57 3.10
N LEU A 90 18.09 1.62 3.47
CA LEU A 90 18.44 0.49 4.32
C LEU A 90 19.43 -0.46 3.63
N ILE A 91 19.21 -0.79 2.36
CA ILE A 91 20.11 -1.65 1.58
C ILE A 91 21.47 -0.96 1.37
N THR A 92 21.47 0.33 1.04
CA THR A 92 22.70 1.10 0.78
C THR A 92 23.36 1.66 2.04
N ARG A 93 22.75 1.44 3.22
CA ARG A 93 23.17 2.00 4.53
C ARG A 93 23.38 3.52 4.52
N ARG A 94 22.68 4.24 3.65
CA ARG A 94 22.78 5.70 3.59
C ARG A 94 21.93 6.33 4.69
N LYS A 95 22.41 7.45 5.22
CA LYS A 95 21.56 8.31 6.05
C LYS A 95 20.58 9.03 5.13
N GLN A 96 19.29 8.73 5.26
CA GLN A 96 18.22 9.54 4.67
C GLN A 96 18.43 10.97 5.13
N ILE A 97 18.58 11.87 4.16
CA ILE A 97 18.75 13.30 4.38
C ILE A 97 17.37 13.81 4.78
N GLU A 98 17.20 14.27 6.03
CA GLU A 98 15.99 15.03 6.40
C GLU A 98 16.05 16.36 5.63
N LEU A 99 15.18 16.49 4.63
CA LEU A 99 14.95 17.71 3.84
C LEU A 99 14.13 18.72 4.66
#